data_AF-A0A955IKB0-F1
#
_entry.id   AF-A0A955IKB0-F1
#
_cell.length_a   1.000
_cell.length_b   1.000
_cell.length_c   1.000
_cell.angle_alpha   90.00
_cell.angle_beta   90.00
_cell.angle_gamma   90.00
#
_symmetry.space_group_name_H-M   'P 1'
#
loop_
_entity.id
_entity.type
_entity.pdbx_description
1 polymer ?
#
loop_
_entity_poly.entity_id
_entity_poly.type
_entity_poly.pdbx_seq_one_letter_code
_entity_poly.pdbx_strand_id
1 'polypeptide(L)'
;AATMGNEYEPLIVLPDRRVVAIRRTYGHGWITVLGIDIASGRLLSQQIVDGDVLWNRILGRRSDSPRPTELQAMKSAALKGVYTGRPSAEVSLTPPSLLENWTSKSQEAGRALLLAVLLFFLYWIAAGPGGFALLRQYKQARHAWLVFVAAAGVFTAITWGSVGLLRQRYTEIGHVTFLDHIAQPPGRERLDEPQYQRIMSWFSAFLPSYGATPIALDGPADERSNQVLHAFNPPRRLIDRFPNSDRYRVDIARTPASFDVPSRATAKMFEAEWLGAVDTAWGGMIRVDPADPLHIVNDGTSVGRLTGTLTHDLPGTLTNIQVFYVSANRTPPRRYQRSGEAILPYLPTSDQGELPNVGRMWSLANEYATWTPGIALDLGSVLGRPTAQNDLRLGIDKRYVDTYRGRAADGSLDQLTRAAARDYLEMLSIYQMLTPPAYFQTQNQTLSPVRFSRDTARRLDLSTWFSTPCVIVIAYLENSASPLPVLIDGRPPVRNEGLTIVRWIYPLPVDPEVAFTRAETENAG
;
A
#
# COMPACT_ATOMS: atom_id res chain seq x y z
N ALA A 1 -12.92 9.89 -38.55
CA ALA A 1 -12.60 9.69 -37.12
C ALA A 1 -13.16 10.89 -36.39
N ALA A 2 -14.22 10.71 -35.60
CA ALA A 2 -14.66 11.79 -34.71
C ALA A 2 -13.50 12.08 -33.76
N THR A 3 -13.06 13.33 -33.69
CA THR A 3 -12.18 13.82 -32.63
C THR A 3 -12.85 13.45 -31.31
N MET A 4 -12.41 12.36 -30.67
CA MET A 4 -12.75 12.10 -29.28
C MET A 4 -12.35 13.36 -28.54
N GLY A 5 -13.29 13.99 -27.83
CA GLY A 5 -12.91 15.05 -26.91
C GLY A 5 -11.80 14.52 -26.00
N ASN A 6 -10.85 15.39 -25.65
CA ASN A 6 -9.64 15.07 -24.86
C ASN A 6 -9.91 14.41 -23.48
N GLU A 7 -11.16 14.06 -23.16
CA GLU A 7 -11.62 13.46 -21.92
C GLU A 7 -11.58 11.93 -21.90
N TYR A 8 -11.75 11.26 -23.04
CA TYR A 8 -11.81 9.80 -23.11
C TYR A 8 -10.62 9.23 -23.88
N GLU A 9 -9.95 8.25 -23.28
CA GLU A 9 -8.82 7.57 -23.88
C GLU A 9 -9.20 6.17 -24.36
N PRO A 10 -8.65 5.70 -25.49
CA PRO A 10 -8.88 4.34 -25.94
C PRO A 10 -8.32 3.34 -24.92
N LEU A 11 -9.11 2.35 -24.51
CA LEU A 11 -8.69 1.27 -23.60
C LEU A 11 -8.54 -0.07 -24.30
N ILE A 12 -9.31 -0.35 -25.36
CA ILE A 12 -9.15 -1.57 -26.16
C ILE A 12 -9.25 -1.20 -27.63
N VAL A 13 -8.15 -1.42 -28.35
CA VAL A 13 -8.04 -1.19 -29.79
C VAL A 13 -7.73 -2.53 -30.46
N LEU A 14 -8.46 -2.83 -31.54
CA LEU A 14 -8.27 -4.03 -32.35
C LEU A 14 -7.11 -3.85 -33.35
N PRO A 15 -6.57 -4.95 -33.91
CA PRO A 15 -5.49 -4.86 -34.91
C PRO A 15 -5.84 -4.01 -36.15
N ASP A 16 -7.13 -3.92 -36.48
CA ASP A 16 -7.66 -3.08 -37.57
C ASP A 16 -7.94 -1.63 -37.15
N ARG A 17 -7.43 -1.22 -35.98
CA ARG A 17 -7.54 0.13 -35.39
C ARG A 17 -8.93 0.53 -34.93
N ARG A 18 -9.91 -0.38 -34.89
CA ARG A 18 -11.21 -0.08 -34.27
C ARG A 18 -11.11 -0.06 -32.75
N VAL A 19 -11.67 0.98 -32.13
CA VAL A 19 -11.77 1.12 -30.67
C VAL A 19 -13.02 0.41 -30.17
N VAL A 20 -12.85 -0.54 -29.25
CA VAL A 20 -13.92 -1.36 -28.66
C VAL A 20 -14.31 -0.87 -27.26
N ALA A 21 -13.35 -0.34 -26.52
CA ALA A 21 -13.56 0.22 -25.20
C ALA A 21 -12.80 1.54 -25.07
N ILE A 22 -13.44 2.52 -24.44
CA ILE A 22 -12.84 3.79 -24.04
C ILE A 22 -12.96 3.95 -22.53
N ARG A 23 -12.09 4.76 -21.94
CA ARG A 23 -12.03 4.97 -20.51
C ARG A 23 -11.69 6.41 -20.19
N ARG A 24 -12.24 6.90 -19.07
CA ARG A 24 -11.79 8.15 -18.44
C ARG A 24 -11.65 7.97 -16.94
N THR A 25 -10.79 8.76 -16.30
CA THR A 25 -10.78 8.88 -14.84
C THR A 25 -11.83 9.88 -14.39
N TYR A 26 -12.47 9.60 -13.27
CA TYR A 26 -13.39 10.52 -12.59
C TYR A 26 -13.10 10.49 -11.10
N GLY A 27 -12.60 11.60 -10.54
CA GLY A 27 -11.89 11.58 -9.26
C GLY A 27 -10.76 10.53 -9.29
N HIS A 28 -10.75 9.63 -8.30
CA HIS A 28 -9.82 8.48 -8.25
C HIS A 28 -10.40 7.18 -8.84
N GLY A 29 -11.61 7.25 -9.38
CA GLY A 29 -12.29 6.13 -10.03
C GLY A 29 -12.11 6.14 -11.55
N TRP A 30 -12.75 5.16 -12.18
CA TRP A 30 -12.74 5.00 -13.62
C TRP A 30 -14.14 4.80 -14.16
N ILE A 31 -14.42 5.43 -15.30
CA ILE A 31 -15.61 5.17 -16.11
C ILE A 31 -15.13 4.52 -17.39
N THR A 32 -15.57 3.28 -17.64
CA THR A 32 -15.25 2.52 -18.86
C THR A 32 -16.53 2.34 -19.66
N VAL A 33 -16.50 2.72 -20.93
CA VAL A 33 -17.61 2.51 -21.86
C VAL A 33 -17.22 1.43 -22.86
N LEU A 34 -18.09 0.44 -23.02
CA LEU A 34 -17.92 -0.66 -23.96
C LEU A 34 -18.83 -0.45 -25.17
N GLY A 35 -18.24 -0.46 -26.36
CA GLY A 35 -18.96 -0.37 -27.63
C GLY A 35 -19.54 -1.70 -28.11
N ILE A 36 -19.51 -2.74 -27.27
CA ILE A 36 -20.03 -4.07 -27.56
C ILE A 36 -21.02 -4.49 -26.47
N ASP A 37 -22.10 -5.15 -26.88
CA ASP A 37 -23.03 -5.77 -25.95
C ASP A 37 -22.45 -7.09 -25.43
N ILE A 38 -21.81 -7.02 -24.25
CA ILE A 38 -21.23 -8.17 -23.56
C ILE A 38 -22.28 -9.20 -23.11
N ALA A 39 -23.57 -8.83 -23.05
CA ALA A 39 -24.66 -9.75 -22.71
C ALA A 39 -25.20 -10.49 -23.95
N SER A 40 -24.70 -10.17 -25.15
CA SER A 40 -25.12 -10.84 -26.39
C SER A 40 -24.82 -12.34 -26.34
N GLY A 41 -25.87 -13.16 -26.44
CA GLY A 41 -25.76 -14.61 -26.44
C GLY A 41 -24.83 -15.15 -27.54
N ARG A 42 -24.70 -14.43 -28.68
CA ARG A 42 -23.77 -14.80 -29.76
C ARG A 42 -22.31 -14.73 -29.31
N LEU A 43 -21.90 -13.64 -28.65
CA LEU A 43 -20.53 -13.47 -28.17
C LEU A 43 -20.19 -14.46 -27.05
N LEU A 44 -21.15 -14.75 -26.17
CA LEU A 44 -21.01 -15.75 -25.11
C LEU A 44 -20.89 -17.17 -25.69
N SER A 45 -21.71 -17.52 -26.68
CA SER A 45 -21.67 -18.84 -27.33
C SER A 45 -20.36 -19.11 -28.09
N GLN A 46 -19.74 -18.06 -28.63
CA GLN A 46 -18.48 -18.15 -29.37
C GLN A 46 -17.25 -18.02 -28.47
N GLN A 47 -17.44 -17.84 -27.15
CA GLN A 47 -16.36 -17.63 -26.17
C GLN A 47 -15.35 -16.54 -26.60
N ILE A 48 -15.83 -15.52 -27.33
CA ILE A 48 -14.98 -14.44 -27.86
C ILE A 48 -14.51 -13.50 -26.75
N VAL A 49 -15.31 -13.37 -25.69
CA VAL A 49 -14.97 -12.58 -24.51
C VAL A 49 -13.98 -13.38 -23.65
N ASP A 50 -12.70 -13.26 -24.00
CA ASP A 50 -11.62 -13.79 -23.18
C ASP A 50 -11.43 -12.90 -21.94
N GLY A 51 -11.36 -13.54 -20.77
CA GLY A 51 -11.10 -12.86 -19.50
C GLY A 51 -9.79 -12.07 -19.52
N ASP A 52 -8.78 -12.58 -20.22
CA ASP A 52 -7.47 -11.92 -20.27
C ASP A 52 -7.45 -10.73 -21.21
N VAL A 53 -8.13 -10.83 -22.35
CA VAL A 53 -8.13 -9.78 -23.37
C VAL A 53 -9.08 -8.64 -23.00
N LEU A 54 -10.21 -8.95 -22.35
CA LEU A 54 -11.22 -7.96 -21.97
C LEU A 54 -11.12 -7.59 -20.48
N TRP A 55 -11.42 -8.53 -19.58
CA TRP A 55 -11.63 -8.22 -18.16
C TRP A 55 -10.36 -7.82 -17.44
N ASN A 56 -9.24 -8.51 -17.67
CA ASN A 56 -7.99 -8.20 -17.00
C ASN A 56 -7.44 -6.83 -17.43
N ARG A 57 -7.75 -6.37 -18.65
CA ARG A 57 -7.43 -5.01 -19.10
C ARG A 57 -8.31 -3.96 -18.44
N ILE A 58 -9.62 -4.18 -18.38
CA ILE A 58 -10.55 -3.24 -17.73
C ILE A 58 -10.28 -3.13 -16.23
N LEU A 59 -10.03 -4.27 -15.59
CA LEU A 59 -9.88 -4.38 -14.14
C LEU A 59 -8.42 -4.19 -13.68
N GLY A 60 -7.46 -4.09 -14.60
CA GLY A 60 -6.03 -4.03 -14.30
C GLY A 60 -5.57 -5.24 -13.48
N ARG A 61 -5.66 -6.43 -14.05
CA ARG A 61 -5.26 -7.69 -13.40
C ARG A 61 -4.09 -8.33 -14.14
N ARG A 62 -3.03 -8.69 -13.41
CA ARG A 62 -1.94 -9.57 -13.83
C ARG A 62 -2.33 -11.02 -13.53
N SER A 63 -3.38 -11.49 -14.18
CA SER A 63 -3.85 -12.86 -14.01
C SER A 63 -4.01 -13.51 -15.36
N ASP A 64 -3.58 -14.75 -15.43
CA ASP A 64 -3.87 -15.68 -16.50
C ASP A 64 -4.39 -16.96 -15.84
N SER A 65 -5.70 -17.17 -15.94
CA SER A 65 -6.31 -18.42 -15.48
C SER A 65 -6.59 -19.32 -16.68
N PRO A 66 -6.19 -20.60 -16.65
CA PRO A 66 -6.56 -21.53 -17.72
C PRO A 66 -8.08 -21.66 -17.78
N ARG A 67 -8.61 -21.72 -19.00
CA ARG A 67 -10.04 -21.95 -19.23
C ARG A 67 -10.43 -23.33 -18.70
N PRO A 68 -11.70 -23.56 -18.31
CA PRO A 68 -12.14 -24.88 -17.88
C PRO A 68 -11.83 -25.99 -18.89
N THR A 69 -11.96 -25.69 -20.19
CA THR A 69 -11.63 -26.60 -21.30
C THR A 69 -10.14 -26.89 -21.40
N GLU A 70 -9.28 -25.89 -21.20
CA GLU A 70 -7.82 -26.04 -21.17
C GLU A 70 -7.39 -26.88 -19.98
N LEU A 71 -7.94 -26.60 -18.79
CA LEU A 71 -7.66 -27.36 -17.58
C LEU A 71 -8.11 -28.82 -17.74
N GLN A 72 -9.26 -29.06 -18.36
CA GLN A 72 -9.73 -30.41 -18.68
C GLN A 72 -8.79 -31.10 -19.67
N ALA A 73 -8.35 -30.40 -20.73
CA ALA A 73 -7.41 -30.92 -21.72
C ALA A 73 -6.05 -31.27 -21.09
N MET A 74 -5.53 -30.42 -20.20
CA MET A 74 -4.31 -30.70 -19.45
C MET A 74 -4.45 -31.92 -18.54
N LYS A 75 -5.60 -32.06 -17.86
CA LYS A 75 -5.91 -33.22 -17.00
C LYS A 75 -6.05 -34.50 -17.82
N SER A 76 -6.78 -34.47 -18.94
CA SER A 76 -6.98 -35.63 -19.81
C SER A 76 -5.70 -36.08 -20.51
N ALA A 77 -4.81 -35.13 -20.84
CA ALA A 77 -3.49 -35.41 -21.39
C ALA A 77 -2.47 -35.89 -20.33
N ALA A 78 -2.89 -36.06 -19.07
CA ALA A 78 -2.06 -36.50 -17.95
C ALA A 78 -0.71 -35.76 -17.85
N LEU A 79 -0.70 -34.45 -18.16
CA LEU A 79 0.53 -33.67 -18.22
C LEU A 79 1.17 -33.58 -16.83
N LYS A 80 2.36 -34.18 -16.69
CA LYS A 80 3.22 -34.08 -15.51
C LYS A 80 3.73 -32.63 -15.39
N GLY A 81 2.99 -31.78 -14.68
CA GLY A 81 3.32 -30.35 -14.57
C GLY A 81 2.16 -29.45 -14.17
N VAL A 82 0.91 -29.93 -14.28
CA VAL A 82 -0.26 -29.18 -13.78
C VAL A 82 -0.20 -29.09 -12.27
N TYR A 83 -0.21 -27.87 -11.74
CA TYR A 83 -0.19 -27.66 -10.30
C TYR A 83 -1.59 -27.88 -9.71
N THR A 84 -1.75 -28.95 -8.93
CA THR A 84 -2.99 -29.30 -8.23
C THR A 84 -2.86 -29.26 -6.71
N GLY A 85 -1.66 -28.93 -6.20
CA GLY A 85 -1.33 -28.89 -4.78
C GLY A 85 -1.66 -27.56 -4.08
N ARG A 86 -1.46 -27.51 -2.76
CA ARG A 86 -1.51 -26.25 -1.98
C ARG A 86 -0.20 -25.49 -2.15
N PRO A 87 -0.23 -24.15 -2.29
CA PRO A 87 0.97 -23.34 -2.44
C PRO A 87 1.99 -23.65 -1.34
N SER A 88 3.27 -23.61 -1.70
CA SER A 88 4.37 -23.93 -0.76
C SER A 88 4.44 -22.98 0.42
N ALA A 89 4.02 -21.72 0.22
CA ALA A 89 3.88 -20.73 1.27
C ALA A 89 2.75 -19.75 0.94
N GLU A 90 2.14 -19.20 1.99
CA GLU A 90 1.18 -18.11 1.90
C GLU A 90 1.69 -16.91 2.70
N VAL A 91 1.80 -15.77 2.03
CA VAL A 91 2.21 -14.49 2.61
C VAL A 91 0.97 -13.61 2.73
N SER A 92 0.47 -13.47 3.95
CA SER A 92 -0.58 -12.50 4.24
C SER A 92 0.04 -11.11 4.30
N LEU A 93 -0.42 -10.21 3.45
CA LEU A 93 0.03 -8.82 3.36
C LEU A 93 -0.68 -7.90 4.36
N THR A 94 -1.66 -8.42 5.09
CA THR A 94 -2.37 -7.70 6.15
C THR A 94 -2.27 -8.44 7.48
N PRO A 95 -1.06 -8.79 7.95
CA PRO A 95 -0.92 -9.42 9.25
C PRO A 95 -1.36 -8.44 10.36
N PRO A 96 -1.85 -8.93 11.51
CA PRO A 96 -2.32 -8.07 12.60
C PRO A 96 -1.29 -7.02 13.06
N SER A 97 0.00 -7.38 13.01
CA SER A 97 1.13 -6.54 13.46
C SER A 97 1.59 -5.50 12.43
N LEU A 98 1.02 -5.46 11.21
CA LEU A 98 1.48 -4.56 10.15
C LEU A 98 1.46 -3.09 10.58
N LEU A 99 0.32 -2.68 11.14
CA LEU A 99 0.07 -1.29 11.51
C LEU A 99 0.75 -0.94 12.84
N GLU A 100 0.95 -1.92 13.72
CA GLU A 100 1.53 -1.73 15.05
C GLU A 100 2.93 -1.09 15.00
N ASN A 101 3.69 -1.28 13.92
CA ASN A 101 5.01 -0.69 13.70
C ASN A 101 5.04 0.85 13.74
N TRP A 102 3.91 1.51 13.46
CA TRP A 102 3.77 2.98 13.44
C TRP A 102 2.62 3.47 14.32
N THR A 103 1.59 2.66 14.56
CA THR A 103 0.46 3.04 15.42
C THR A 103 0.67 2.72 16.89
N SER A 104 1.61 1.82 17.24
CA SER A 104 1.91 1.46 18.63
C SER A 104 3.21 2.11 19.12
N LYS A 105 3.14 2.76 20.29
CA LYS A 105 4.30 3.36 20.94
C LYS A 105 5.08 2.33 21.77
N SER A 106 5.71 1.37 21.10
CA SER A 106 6.50 0.33 21.76
C SER A 106 7.74 0.88 22.49
N GLN A 107 8.32 2.00 22.03
CA GLN A 107 9.54 2.56 22.62
C GLN A 107 9.35 3.28 23.96
N GLU A 108 8.23 3.98 24.17
CA GLU A 108 7.94 4.64 25.46
C GLU A 108 7.62 3.59 26.55
N ALA A 109 6.87 2.55 26.19
CA ALA A 109 6.51 1.47 27.12
C ALA A 109 7.74 0.68 27.61
N GLY A 110 8.71 0.41 26.73
CA GLY A 110 9.94 -0.31 27.10
C GLY A 110 10.81 0.45 28.10
N ARG A 111 10.96 1.77 27.96
CA ARG A 111 11.71 2.61 28.91
C ARG A 111 11.02 2.70 30.26
N ALA A 112 9.70 2.83 30.28
CA ALA A 112 8.92 2.86 31.52
C ALA A 112 9.02 1.51 32.26
N LEU A 113 8.96 0.38 31.54
CA LEU A 113 9.13 -0.94 32.13
C LEU A 113 10.54 -1.13 32.72
N LEU A 114 11.59 -0.73 31.98
CA LEU A 114 12.96 -0.83 32.46
C LEU A 114 13.20 0.03 33.70
N LEU A 115 12.64 1.24 33.73
CA LEU A 115 12.67 2.10 34.92
C LEU A 115 11.93 1.44 36.09
N ALA A 116 10.76 0.86 35.87
CA ALA A 116 10.00 0.16 36.90
C ALA A 116 10.77 -1.04 37.48
N VAL A 117 11.42 -1.83 36.62
CA VAL A 117 12.27 -2.96 37.04
C VAL A 117 13.49 -2.47 37.84
N LEU A 118 14.14 -1.40 37.38
CA LEU A 118 15.27 -0.80 38.11
C LEU A 118 14.82 -0.29 39.48
N LEU A 119 13.68 0.41 39.55
CA LEU A 119 13.14 0.95 40.79
C LEU A 119 12.78 -0.17 41.78
N PHE A 120 12.19 -1.25 41.28
CA PHE A 120 11.91 -2.45 42.06
C PHE A 120 13.19 -3.10 42.61
N PHE A 121 14.23 -3.20 41.79
CA PHE A 121 15.51 -3.77 42.21
C PHE A 121 16.19 -2.92 43.29
N LEU A 122 16.19 -1.59 43.12
CA LEU A 122 16.71 -0.65 44.12
C LEU A 122 15.93 -0.73 45.44
N TYR A 123 14.60 -0.82 45.36
CA TYR A 123 13.75 -1.04 46.53
C TYR A 123 14.12 -2.35 47.23
N TRP A 124 14.24 -3.45 46.48
CA TRP A 124 14.55 -4.76 47.05
C TRP A 124 15.88 -4.77 47.78
N ILE A 125 16.93 -4.15 47.22
CA ILE A 125 18.23 -4.01 47.89
C ILE A 125 18.11 -3.15 49.15
N ALA A 126 17.47 -1.98 49.06
CA ALA A 126 17.35 -1.04 50.16
C ALA A 126 16.53 -1.60 51.33
N ALA A 127 15.39 -2.22 51.03
CA ALA A 127 14.46 -2.75 52.02
C ALA A 127 14.87 -4.14 52.57
N GLY A 128 15.70 -4.89 51.83
CA GLY A 128 16.13 -6.24 52.19
C GLY A 128 17.62 -6.32 52.57
N PRO A 129 18.47 -6.97 51.76
CA PRO A 129 19.83 -7.32 52.14
C PRO A 129 20.74 -6.12 52.39
N GLY A 130 20.61 -5.04 51.61
CA GLY A 130 21.41 -3.83 51.77
C GLY A 130 21.10 -3.08 53.06
N GLY A 131 19.82 -2.83 53.34
CA GLY A 131 19.37 -2.19 54.58
C GLY A 131 19.77 -3.00 55.83
N PHE A 132 19.60 -4.33 55.79
CA PHE A 132 19.97 -5.20 56.91
C PHE A 132 21.48 -5.29 57.13
N ALA A 133 22.29 -5.42 56.06
CA ALA A 133 23.74 -5.48 56.17
C ALA A 133 24.32 -4.19 56.79
N LEU A 134 23.82 -3.04 56.36
CA LEU A 134 24.21 -1.73 56.88
C LEU A 134 23.83 -1.60 58.37
N LEU A 135 22.59 -1.95 58.74
CA LEU A 135 22.16 -1.98 60.14
C LEU A 135 22.94 -2.97 61.01
N ARG A 136 23.36 -4.11 60.45
CA ARG A 136 24.20 -5.10 61.15
C ARG A 136 25.59 -4.55 61.42
N GLN A 137 26.19 -3.81 60.48
CA GLN A 137 27.48 -3.15 60.66
C GLN A 137 27.43 -2.11 61.78
N TYR A 138 26.32 -1.38 61.93
CA TYR A 138 26.08 -0.42 63.02
C TYR A 138 25.50 -1.04 64.30
N LYS A 139 25.42 -2.37 64.42
CA LYS A 139 24.83 -3.10 65.57
C LYS A 139 23.37 -2.72 65.90
N GLN A 140 22.64 -2.17 64.93
CA GLN A 140 21.26 -1.69 65.07
C GLN A 140 20.23 -2.57 64.37
N ALA A 141 20.48 -3.88 64.26
CA ALA A 141 19.62 -4.83 63.56
C ALA A 141 18.14 -4.84 64.04
N ARG A 142 17.89 -4.42 65.29
CA ARG A 142 16.53 -4.30 65.86
C ARG A 142 15.66 -3.27 65.15
N HIS A 143 16.26 -2.30 64.45
CA HIS A 143 15.55 -1.25 63.70
C HIS A 143 15.30 -1.62 62.23
N ALA A 144 15.56 -2.85 61.80
CA ALA A 144 15.34 -3.30 60.42
C ALA A 144 13.91 -3.06 59.92
N TRP A 145 12.92 -3.24 60.80
CA TRP A 145 11.53 -2.92 60.51
C TRP A 145 11.31 -1.44 60.16
N LEU A 146 11.95 -0.51 60.88
CA LEU A 146 11.79 0.92 60.62
C LEU A 146 12.44 1.32 59.28
N VAL A 147 13.60 0.76 58.96
CA VAL A 147 14.25 0.98 57.66
C VAL A 147 13.39 0.41 56.52
N PHE A 148 12.78 -0.76 56.72
CA PHE A 148 11.84 -1.32 55.75
C PHE A 148 10.64 -0.38 55.50
N VAL A 149 9.98 0.09 56.56
CA VAL A 149 8.82 1.00 56.45
C VAL A 149 9.22 2.33 55.79
N ALA A 150 10.38 2.90 56.17
CA ALA A 150 10.89 4.12 55.57
C ALA A 150 11.20 3.93 54.08
N ALA A 151 11.86 2.84 53.70
CA ALA A 151 12.14 2.51 52.31
C ALA A 151 10.83 2.32 51.51
N ALA A 152 9.87 1.57 52.05
CA ALA A 152 8.56 1.41 51.43
C ALA A 152 7.87 2.77 51.20
N GLY A 153 7.83 3.63 52.21
CA GLY A 153 7.25 4.98 52.09
C GLY A 153 7.91 5.84 51.01
N VAL A 154 9.24 5.86 50.97
CA VAL A 154 10.01 6.61 49.97
C VAL A 154 9.74 6.07 48.56
N PHE A 155 9.83 4.76 48.35
CA PHE A 155 9.61 4.17 47.03
C PHE A 155 8.15 4.28 46.58
N THR A 156 7.17 4.22 47.48
CA THR A 156 5.76 4.52 47.17
C THR A 156 5.60 5.97 46.72
N ALA A 157 6.19 6.94 47.43
CA ALA A 157 6.12 8.35 47.04
C ALA A 157 6.78 8.60 45.68
N ILE A 158 7.96 8.01 45.44
CA ILE A 158 8.66 8.09 44.14
C ILE A 158 7.80 7.47 43.03
N THR A 159 7.23 6.28 43.27
CA THR A 159 6.38 5.60 42.28
C THR A 159 5.13 6.42 41.97
N TRP A 160 4.45 6.94 42.99
CA TRP A 160 3.28 7.81 42.80
C TRP A 160 3.67 9.07 42.00
N GLY A 161 4.74 9.76 42.39
CA GLY A 161 5.23 10.93 41.65
C GLY A 161 5.58 10.60 40.20
N SER A 162 6.27 9.48 39.98
CA SER A 162 6.68 9.02 38.65
C SER A 162 5.47 8.68 37.77
N VAL A 163 4.49 7.94 38.30
CA VAL A 163 3.24 7.63 37.58
C VAL A 163 2.43 8.89 37.31
N GLY A 164 2.37 9.83 38.27
CA GLY A 164 1.66 11.09 38.11
C GLY A 164 2.23 11.98 37.00
N LEU A 165 3.55 11.94 36.80
CA LEU A 165 4.30 12.64 35.74
C LEU A 165 4.21 11.91 34.39
N LEU A 166 4.26 10.57 34.39
CA LEU A 166 4.23 9.75 33.17
C LEU A 166 2.83 9.51 32.61
N ARG A 167 1.77 9.76 33.41
CA ARG A 167 0.39 9.59 32.96
C ARG A 167 0.14 10.50 31.75
N GLN A 168 -0.14 9.90 30.59
CA GLN A 168 -0.55 10.64 29.40
C GLN A 168 -1.87 11.35 29.69
N ARG A 169 -1.86 12.69 29.60
CA ARG A 169 -3.02 13.55 29.86
C ARG A 169 -3.57 14.20 28.59
N TYR A 170 -2.85 14.09 27.48
CA TYR A 170 -3.20 14.72 26.22
C TYR A 170 -3.60 13.67 25.19
N THR A 171 -4.41 14.10 24.23
CA THR A 171 -4.80 13.30 23.07
C THR A 171 -3.62 13.18 22.13
N GLU A 172 -3.38 11.97 21.65
CA GLU A 172 -2.28 11.67 20.75
C GLU A 172 -2.73 10.64 19.71
N ILE A 173 -2.23 10.81 18.48
CA ILE A 173 -2.52 9.93 17.36
C ILE A 173 -1.23 9.41 16.74
N GLY A 174 -1.16 8.08 16.58
CA GLY A 174 -0.19 7.37 15.74
C GLY A 174 -0.87 6.81 14.49
N HIS A 175 -0.36 7.06 13.30
CA HIS A 175 -1.07 6.73 12.05
C HIS A 175 -0.22 6.03 10.98
N VAL A 176 -0.90 5.32 10.09
CA VAL A 176 -0.43 4.87 8.77
C VAL A 176 -1.44 5.36 7.76
N THR A 177 -1.02 6.26 6.89
CA THR A 177 -1.89 6.97 5.95
C THR A 177 -1.39 6.81 4.53
N PHE A 178 -2.27 6.48 3.60
CA PHE A 178 -2.02 6.56 2.17
C PHE A 178 -2.65 7.84 1.63
N LEU A 179 -1.86 8.65 0.94
CA LEU A 179 -2.28 9.90 0.31
C LEU A 179 -2.13 9.77 -1.20
N ASP A 180 -3.26 9.77 -1.91
CA ASP A 180 -3.32 9.61 -3.35
C ASP A 180 -3.60 10.93 -4.05
N HIS A 181 -2.72 11.27 -4.97
CA HIS A 181 -2.88 12.43 -5.84
C HIS A 181 -2.77 12.01 -7.31
N ILE A 182 -3.80 12.30 -8.09
CA ILE A 182 -3.77 12.15 -9.55
C ILE A 182 -3.49 13.54 -10.12
N ALA A 183 -2.31 13.70 -10.69
CA ALA A 183 -1.90 14.93 -11.36
C ALA A 183 -2.65 15.10 -12.68
N GLN A 184 -2.93 16.36 -13.02
CA GLN A 184 -3.49 16.72 -14.32
C GLN A 184 -2.35 17.23 -15.21
N PRO A 185 -2.07 16.58 -16.36
CA PRO A 185 -1.05 17.05 -17.29
C PRO A 185 -1.38 18.44 -17.84
N PRO A 186 -0.36 19.29 -18.11
CA PRO A 186 -0.57 20.59 -18.74
C PRO A 186 -1.39 20.48 -20.03
N GLY A 187 -2.38 21.36 -20.19
CA GLY A 187 -3.27 21.37 -21.37
C GLY A 187 -4.35 20.28 -21.39
N ARG A 188 -4.41 19.42 -20.35
CA ARG A 188 -5.51 18.46 -20.10
C ARG A 188 -6.16 18.68 -18.73
N GLU A 189 -6.06 19.90 -18.23
CA GLU A 189 -6.69 20.33 -16.98
C GLU A 189 -8.22 20.28 -17.13
N ARG A 190 -8.87 19.80 -16.08
CA ARG A 190 -10.33 19.72 -16.02
C ARG A 190 -10.81 20.82 -15.09
N LEU A 191 -11.05 21.99 -15.67
CA LEU A 191 -11.40 23.20 -14.94
C LEU A 191 -12.75 23.08 -14.20
N ASP A 192 -13.59 22.11 -14.60
CA ASP A 192 -14.90 21.80 -14.02
C ASP A 192 -14.86 20.72 -12.92
N GLU A 193 -13.73 20.01 -12.76
CA GLU A 193 -13.53 18.97 -11.75
C GLU A 193 -12.52 19.42 -10.69
N PRO A 194 -12.90 19.48 -9.40
CA PRO A 194 -11.94 19.81 -8.35
C PRO A 194 -10.90 18.69 -8.23
N GLN A 195 -9.62 19.08 -8.09
CA GLN A 195 -8.52 18.14 -7.92
C GLN A 195 -8.40 17.70 -6.46
N TYR A 196 -9.27 16.78 -6.05
CA TYR A 196 -9.22 16.20 -4.71
C TYR A 196 -8.12 15.16 -4.56
N GLN A 197 -7.70 14.97 -3.32
CA GLN A 197 -6.85 13.88 -2.89
C GLN A 197 -7.72 12.83 -2.22
N ARG A 198 -7.29 11.58 -2.32
CA ARG A 198 -7.91 10.47 -1.61
C ARG A 198 -6.98 10.03 -0.50
N ILE A 199 -7.48 10.01 0.72
CA ILE A 199 -6.76 9.58 1.90
C ILE A 199 -7.43 8.33 2.47
N MET A 200 -6.62 7.32 2.74
CA MET A 200 -6.98 6.14 3.52
C MET A 200 -6.06 6.08 4.72
N SER A 201 -6.59 6.06 5.94
CA SER A 201 -5.75 6.04 7.13
C SER A 201 -6.23 5.05 8.16
N TRP A 202 -5.29 4.32 8.73
CA TRP A 202 -5.47 3.63 9.99
C TRP A 202 -4.72 4.37 11.07
N PHE A 203 -5.38 4.70 12.16
CA PHE A 203 -4.75 5.44 13.23
C PHE A 203 -5.21 4.96 14.61
N SER A 204 -4.29 5.01 15.56
CA SER A 204 -4.53 4.74 16.97
C SER A 204 -4.60 6.08 17.69
N ALA A 205 -5.71 6.37 18.37
CA ALA A 205 -5.88 7.56 19.18
C ALA A 205 -5.92 7.19 20.67
N PHE A 206 -5.08 7.85 21.47
CA PHE A 206 -5.15 7.78 22.93
C PHE A 206 -6.22 8.75 23.44
N LEU A 207 -7.21 8.22 24.14
CA LEU A 207 -8.34 8.97 24.68
C LEU A 207 -8.19 9.06 26.20
N PRO A 208 -7.77 10.22 26.77
CA PRO A 208 -7.42 10.32 28.20
C PRO A 208 -8.63 10.40 29.14
N SER A 209 -9.81 10.77 28.62
CA SER A 209 -11.03 10.98 29.41
C SER A 209 -11.75 9.65 29.72
N TYR A 210 -12.68 9.68 30.67
CA TYR A 210 -13.61 8.58 30.93
C TYR A 210 -15.01 9.02 30.51
N GLY A 211 -15.73 8.19 29.76
CA GLY A 211 -17.08 8.51 29.27
C GLY A 211 -17.18 8.45 27.75
N ALA A 212 -18.13 9.19 27.16
CA ALA A 212 -18.24 9.32 25.72
C ALA A 212 -17.34 10.46 25.23
N THR A 213 -16.48 10.17 24.26
CA THR A 213 -15.55 11.11 23.63
C THR A 213 -15.92 11.23 22.16
N PRO A 214 -16.44 12.36 21.68
CA PRO A 214 -16.68 12.57 20.26
C PRO A 214 -15.38 12.57 19.47
N ILE A 215 -15.37 11.81 18.38
CA ILE A 215 -14.31 11.84 17.37
C ILE A 215 -14.94 12.21 16.04
N ALA A 216 -14.29 13.11 15.31
CA ALA A 216 -14.76 13.58 14.02
C ALA A 216 -13.61 13.79 13.03
N LEU A 217 -13.93 13.80 11.74
CA LEU A 217 -13.09 14.37 10.69
C LEU A 217 -13.62 15.77 10.34
N ASP A 218 -12.75 16.76 10.38
CA ASP A 218 -13.07 18.16 10.06
C ASP A 218 -12.70 18.47 8.61
N GLY A 219 -13.39 17.83 7.67
CA GLY A 219 -13.19 18.06 6.24
C GLY A 219 -14.21 19.05 5.67
N PRO A 220 -13.92 19.60 4.47
CA PRO A 220 -14.78 20.58 3.81
C PRO A 220 -16.20 20.05 3.63
N ALA A 221 -17.21 20.88 3.88
CA ALA A 221 -18.62 20.54 3.72
C ALA A 221 -19.10 20.67 2.24
N ASP A 222 -18.28 20.23 1.30
CA ASP A 222 -18.65 20.20 -0.13
C ASP A 222 -19.37 18.90 -0.47
N GLU A 223 -20.43 18.97 -1.29
CA GLU A 223 -21.22 17.83 -1.76
C GLU A 223 -20.39 16.80 -2.53
N ARG A 224 -19.28 17.21 -3.14
CA ARG A 224 -18.36 16.32 -3.87
C ARG A 224 -17.26 15.72 -2.98
N SER A 225 -17.12 16.19 -1.73
CA SER A 225 -16.24 15.57 -0.75
C SER A 225 -16.94 14.35 -0.13
N ASN A 226 -16.17 13.34 0.28
CA ASN A 226 -16.71 12.19 1.00
C ASN A 226 -15.79 11.82 2.14
N GLN A 227 -16.36 11.64 3.33
CA GLN A 227 -15.62 11.42 4.56
C GLN A 227 -16.31 10.33 5.34
N VAL A 228 -15.54 9.31 5.70
CA VAL A 228 -16.05 8.16 6.43
C VAL A 228 -15.07 7.81 7.54
N LEU A 229 -15.59 7.68 8.75
CA LEU A 229 -14.85 7.30 9.94
C LEU A 229 -15.48 6.07 10.57
N HIS A 230 -14.65 5.08 10.88
CA HIS A 230 -15.07 3.82 11.47
C HIS A 230 -14.14 3.37 12.59
N ALA A 231 -14.70 2.66 13.57
CA ALA A 231 -13.87 1.89 14.49
C ALA A 231 -13.22 0.73 13.74
N PHE A 232 -11.93 0.51 13.96
CA PHE A 232 -11.15 -0.50 13.26
C PHE A 232 -10.54 -1.49 14.24
N ASN A 233 -10.66 -2.77 13.92
CA ASN A 233 -9.94 -3.85 14.59
C ASN A 233 -9.16 -4.62 13.52
N PRO A 234 -7.83 -4.74 13.64
CA PRO A 234 -7.04 -5.49 12.68
C PRO A 234 -7.54 -6.95 12.62
N PRO A 235 -7.61 -7.55 11.43
CA PRO A 235 -8.09 -8.92 11.27
C PRO A 235 -7.18 -9.88 12.05
N ARG A 236 -7.62 -10.36 13.22
CA ARG A 236 -6.94 -11.42 13.98
C ARG A 236 -7.37 -12.77 13.43
N ARG A 237 -6.43 -13.73 13.32
CA ARG A 237 -6.75 -15.11 12.93
C ARG A 237 -7.82 -15.68 13.88
N LEU A 238 -8.99 -16.02 13.32
CA LEU A 238 -10.01 -17.00 13.76
C LEU A 238 -10.55 -16.98 15.21
N ILE A 239 -10.07 -16.15 16.14
CA ILE A 239 -10.50 -16.17 17.56
C ILE A 239 -11.47 -15.03 17.92
N ASP A 240 -11.77 -14.13 16.98
CA ASP A 240 -12.87 -13.19 17.18
C ASP A 240 -14.20 -13.96 17.14
N ARG A 241 -14.68 -14.34 18.34
CA ARG A 241 -16.00 -14.92 18.54
C ARG A 241 -17.01 -13.93 17.99
N PHE A 242 -17.75 -14.36 16.97
CA PHE A 242 -18.96 -13.67 16.58
C PHE A 242 -20.02 -13.87 17.68
N PRO A 243 -20.73 -12.81 18.11
CA PRO A 243 -20.57 -11.41 17.73
C PRO A 243 -19.44 -10.73 18.51
N ASN A 244 -18.64 -9.91 17.82
CA ASN A 244 -17.62 -9.06 18.44
C ASN A 244 -18.32 -8.00 19.32
N SER A 245 -18.06 -8.03 20.63
CA SER A 245 -18.71 -7.18 21.64
C SER A 245 -18.26 -5.71 21.60
N ASP A 246 -17.21 -5.39 20.83
CA ASP A 246 -16.62 -4.04 20.78
C ASP A 246 -17.18 -3.17 19.64
N ARG A 247 -18.30 -3.56 19.03
CA ARG A 247 -18.90 -2.83 17.90
C ARG A 247 -19.75 -1.64 18.39
N TYR A 248 -19.31 -0.42 18.09
CA TYR A 248 -20.12 0.78 18.24
C TYR A 248 -21.05 0.93 17.02
N ARG A 249 -22.30 1.34 17.26
CA ARG A 249 -23.25 1.61 16.19
C ARG A 249 -22.95 2.99 15.63
N VAL A 250 -22.30 3.04 14.47
CA VAL A 250 -22.10 4.28 13.71
C VAL A 250 -23.27 4.40 12.73
N ASP A 251 -24.00 5.52 12.81
CA ASP A 251 -25.02 5.85 11.80
C ASP A 251 -24.32 6.48 10.58
N ILE A 252 -23.82 5.61 9.69
CA ILE A 252 -23.11 6.03 8.48
C ILE A 252 -24.01 6.84 7.55
N ALA A 253 -25.34 6.71 7.64
CA ALA A 253 -26.27 7.44 6.79
C ALA A 253 -26.47 8.90 7.24
N ARG A 254 -26.26 9.20 8.53
CA ARG A 254 -26.50 10.54 9.10
C ARG A 254 -25.22 11.27 9.51
N THR A 255 -24.23 10.56 10.03
CA THR A 255 -22.97 11.13 10.53
C THR A 255 -21.79 10.22 10.15
N PRO A 256 -21.45 10.10 8.85
CA PRO A 256 -20.40 9.20 8.40
C PRO A 256 -19.01 9.58 8.90
N ALA A 257 -18.80 10.86 9.23
CA ALA A 257 -17.50 11.41 9.62
C ALA A 257 -17.34 11.65 11.13
N SER A 258 -18.34 11.33 11.97
CA SER A 258 -18.27 11.59 13.41
C SER A 258 -19.11 10.61 14.24
N PHE A 259 -18.58 10.16 15.38
CA PHE A 259 -19.34 9.41 16.37
C PHE A 259 -18.71 9.45 17.76
N ASP A 260 -19.52 9.14 18.77
CA ASP A 260 -19.06 9.05 20.16
C ASP A 260 -18.42 7.70 20.45
N VAL A 261 -17.27 7.75 21.10
CA VAL A 261 -16.47 6.57 21.45
C VAL A 261 -16.36 6.46 22.97
N PRO A 262 -16.65 5.29 23.57
CA PRO A 262 -16.53 5.14 25.02
C PRO A 262 -15.06 5.08 25.44
N SER A 263 -14.53 6.15 26.00
CA SER A 263 -13.16 6.26 26.47
C SER A 263 -12.99 5.72 27.90
N ARG A 264 -11.85 5.06 28.14
CA ARG A 264 -11.43 4.51 29.44
C ARG A 264 -9.93 4.71 29.70
N ALA A 265 -9.38 5.85 29.27
CA ALA A 265 -7.94 6.11 29.32
C ALA A 265 -7.12 5.04 28.56
N THR A 266 -7.60 4.62 27.38
CA THR A 266 -6.97 3.60 26.54
C THR A 266 -6.84 4.08 25.10
N ALA A 267 -5.89 3.49 24.37
CA ALA A 267 -5.78 3.68 22.92
C ALA A 267 -6.85 2.90 22.17
N LYS A 268 -7.38 3.49 21.09
CA LYS A 268 -8.35 2.87 20.20
C LYS A 268 -7.95 3.05 18.75
N MET A 269 -8.22 2.05 17.91
CA MET A 269 -7.92 2.09 16.48
C MET A 269 -9.13 2.49 15.65
N PHE A 270 -8.86 3.28 14.62
CA PHE A 270 -9.83 3.82 13.69
C PHE A 270 -9.34 3.64 12.25
N GLU A 271 -10.30 3.57 11.35
CA GLU A 271 -10.11 3.64 9.90
C GLU A 271 -10.86 4.86 9.40
N ALA A 272 -10.17 5.70 8.64
CA ALA A 272 -10.72 6.88 8.01
C ALA A 272 -10.50 6.83 6.50
N GLU A 273 -11.55 7.18 5.77
CA GLU A 273 -11.54 7.40 4.33
C GLU A 273 -11.93 8.85 4.08
N TRP A 274 -11.14 9.54 3.26
CA TRP A 274 -11.41 10.92 2.90
C TRP A 274 -11.15 11.15 1.42
N LEU A 275 -12.08 11.81 0.75
CA LEU A 275 -11.92 12.42 -0.54
C LEU A 275 -12.18 13.93 -0.40
N GLY A 276 -11.15 14.74 -0.64
CA GLY A 276 -11.24 16.20 -0.52
C GLY A 276 -9.90 16.87 -0.79
N ALA A 277 -9.88 18.20 -0.75
CA ALA A 277 -8.63 18.95 -0.78
C ALA A 277 -7.88 18.79 0.55
N VAL A 278 -6.58 18.52 0.49
CA VAL A 278 -5.71 18.56 1.67
C VAL A 278 -5.45 20.02 2.03
N ASP A 279 -5.41 20.32 3.33
CA ASP A 279 -5.10 21.66 3.82
C ASP A 279 -3.73 22.10 3.30
N THR A 280 -3.69 23.27 2.67
CA THR A 280 -2.46 23.93 2.21
C THR A 280 -1.45 24.16 3.34
N ALA A 281 -1.90 24.29 4.59
CA ALA A 281 -1.04 24.41 5.76
C ALA A 281 -0.26 23.11 6.06
N TRP A 282 -0.76 21.94 5.61
CA TRP A 282 -0.05 20.68 5.74
C TRP A 282 1.10 20.55 4.73
N GLY A 283 0.93 21.09 3.51
CA GLY A 283 1.95 21.12 2.48
C GLY A 283 1.40 20.87 1.07
N GLY A 284 2.24 21.13 0.06
CA GLY A 284 1.89 20.94 -1.35
C GLY A 284 2.25 19.55 -1.89
N MET A 285 1.49 19.07 -2.88
CA MET A 285 1.71 17.76 -3.50
C MET A 285 2.96 17.75 -4.40
N ILE A 286 3.36 16.56 -4.88
CA ILE A 286 4.33 16.44 -5.98
C ILE A 286 3.76 17.10 -7.23
N ARG A 287 4.58 17.90 -7.92
CA ARG A 287 4.23 18.61 -9.14
C ARG A 287 5.32 18.49 -10.19
N VAL A 288 4.91 18.55 -11.45
CA VAL A 288 5.82 18.62 -12.60
C VAL A 288 6.28 20.06 -12.78
N ASP A 289 7.55 20.28 -13.10
CA ASP A 289 8.04 21.59 -13.52
C ASP A 289 7.42 21.97 -14.89
N PRO A 290 6.66 23.07 -15.00
CA PRO A 290 6.09 23.51 -16.27
C PRO A 290 7.15 23.81 -17.35
N ALA A 291 8.38 24.16 -16.96
CA ALA A 291 9.47 24.43 -17.89
C ALA A 291 10.11 23.15 -18.46
N ASP A 292 9.98 22.02 -17.75
CA ASP A 292 10.52 20.71 -18.15
C ASP A 292 9.48 19.60 -17.86
N PRO A 293 8.39 19.55 -18.64
CA PRO A 293 7.29 18.62 -18.40
C PRO A 293 7.70 17.17 -18.65
N LEU A 294 6.98 16.23 -18.03
CA LEU A 294 7.21 14.80 -18.25
C LEU A 294 6.94 14.40 -19.70
N HIS A 295 7.91 13.76 -20.34
CA HIS A 295 7.81 13.24 -21.70
C HIS A 295 8.65 11.97 -21.87
N ILE A 296 8.40 11.24 -22.97
CA ILE A 296 9.11 10.02 -23.31
C ILE A 296 10.05 10.30 -24.48
N VAL A 297 11.33 10.02 -24.28
CA VAL A 297 12.36 10.10 -25.32
C VAL A 297 12.59 8.71 -25.90
N ASN A 298 12.51 8.58 -27.22
CA ASN A 298 12.89 7.34 -27.90
C ASN A 298 14.41 7.15 -27.78
N ASP A 299 14.83 6.08 -27.12
CA ASP A 299 16.23 5.71 -26.88
C ASP A 299 16.65 4.45 -27.65
N GLY A 300 15.85 4.03 -28.63
CA GLY A 300 16.04 2.79 -29.38
C GLY A 300 15.47 1.56 -28.67
N THR A 301 14.94 1.68 -27.45
CA THR A 301 14.19 0.60 -26.80
C THR A 301 12.71 0.69 -27.12
N SER A 302 11.99 -0.43 -27.04
CA SER A 302 10.54 -0.47 -27.30
C SER A 302 9.74 0.44 -26.36
N VAL A 303 10.20 0.64 -25.12
CA VAL A 303 9.48 1.38 -24.06
C VAL A 303 9.85 2.87 -24.01
N GLY A 304 11.04 3.23 -24.52
CA GLY A 304 11.59 4.58 -24.41
C GLY A 304 12.08 4.94 -22.99
N ARG A 305 12.60 6.15 -22.86
CA ARG A 305 13.14 6.71 -21.61
C ARG A 305 12.25 7.85 -21.09
N LEU A 306 11.91 7.80 -19.79
CA LEU A 306 11.18 8.86 -19.11
C LEU A 306 12.12 10.02 -18.74
N THR A 307 11.73 11.25 -19.07
CA THR A 307 12.45 12.49 -18.74
C THR A 307 11.49 13.55 -18.24
N GLY A 308 12.04 14.61 -17.63
CA GLY A 308 11.31 15.73 -17.05
C GLY A 308 11.61 15.91 -15.57
N THR A 309 11.17 17.03 -15.01
CA THR A 309 11.54 17.44 -13.66
C THR A 309 10.35 17.45 -12.71
N LEU A 310 10.54 16.89 -11.51
CA LEU A 310 9.54 16.90 -10.43
C LEU A 310 10.02 17.76 -9.26
N THR A 311 9.08 18.37 -8.54
CA THR A 311 9.29 19.06 -7.27
C THR A 311 8.16 18.71 -6.29
N HIS A 312 8.36 18.89 -4.98
CA HIS A 312 7.27 18.77 -4.01
C HIS A 312 7.42 19.76 -2.86
N ASP A 313 6.29 20.11 -2.27
CA ASP A 313 6.21 21.02 -1.13
C ASP A 313 5.58 20.32 0.10
N LEU A 314 5.67 18.98 0.14
CA LEU A 314 5.24 18.15 1.27
C LEU A 314 6.01 18.51 2.56
N PRO A 315 5.46 18.24 3.76
CA PRO A 315 6.00 18.76 5.02
C PRO A 315 7.34 18.16 5.48
N GLY A 316 7.95 17.25 4.71
CA GLY A 316 9.24 16.68 5.05
C GLY A 316 9.87 15.88 3.91
N THR A 317 11.04 15.32 4.20
CA THR A 317 11.83 14.55 3.24
C THR A 317 11.19 13.21 2.91
N LEU A 318 10.96 12.97 1.62
CA LEU A 318 10.51 11.69 1.10
C LEU A 318 11.66 10.68 1.09
N THR A 319 11.33 9.43 1.40
CA THR A 319 12.27 8.30 1.45
C THR A 319 11.67 7.08 0.75
N ASN A 320 12.48 6.04 0.48
CA ASN A 320 12.01 4.79 -0.11
C ASN A 320 11.22 4.98 -1.42
N ILE A 321 11.74 5.83 -2.31
CA ILE A 321 11.02 6.30 -3.50
C ILE A 321 11.03 5.20 -4.57
N GLN A 322 9.84 4.73 -4.95
CA GLN A 322 9.62 3.85 -6.09
C GLN A 322 9.02 4.64 -7.24
N VAL A 323 9.59 4.49 -8.44
CA VAL A 323 9.08 5.08 -9.67
C VAL A 323 8.67 3.95 -10.61
N PHE A 324 7.40 3.93 -11.01
CA PHE A 324 6.87 3.04 -12.02
C PHE A 324 6.53 3.86 -13.26
N TYR A 325 7.07 3.46 -14.41
CA TYR A 325 6.68 3.97 -15.71
C TYR A 325 5.93 2.87 -16.46
N VAL A 326 4.63 3.07 -16.67
CA VAL A 326 3.78 2.19 -17.47
C VAL A 326 3.69 2.77 -18.87
N SER A 327 4.11 2.01 -19.88
CA SER A 327 4.14 2.48 -21.26
C SER A 327 2.80 2.27 -21.98
N ALA A 328 2.69 2.83 -23.18
CA ALA A 328 1.59 2.56 -24.12
C ALA A 328 1.66 1.19 -24.79
N ASN A 329 2.79 0.49 -24.68
CA ASN A 329 2.95 -0.82 -25.28
C ASN A 329 2.29 -1.90 -24.43
N ARG A 330 1.55 -2.77 -25.11
CA ARG A 330 0.85 -3.88 -24.45
C ARG A 330 1.63 -5.16 -24.54
N THR A 331 1.48 -5.96 -23.49
CA THR A 331 1.84 -7.36 -23.55
C THR A 331 0.98 -8.04 -24.63
N PRO A 332 1.61 -8.83 -25.51
CA PRO A 332 0.88 -9.63 -26.50
C PRO A 332 -0.17 -10.55 -25.85
N PRO A 333 -1.25 -10.90 -26.57
CA PRO A 333 -2.18 -11.93 -26.12
C PRO A 333 -1.47 -13.27 -25.88
N ARG A 334 -2.08 -14.11 -25.04
CA ARG A 334 -1.66 -15.49 -24.73
C ARG A 334 -1.12 -16.23 -25.96
N ARG A 335 0.11 -16.73 -25.87
CA ARG A 335 0.73 -17.62 -26.86
C ARG A 335 0.89 -19.00 -26.24
N TYR A 336 0.05 -19.93 -26.67
CA TYR A 336 0.15 -21.33 -26.23
C TYR A 336 1.45 -21.96 -26.72
N GLN A 337 2.04 -22.81 -25.88
CA GLN A 337 3.21 -23.58 -26.24
C GLN A 337 2.91 -24.46 -27.46
N ARG A 338 3.85 -24.56 -28.39
CA ARG A 338 3.77 -25.48 -29.53
C ARG A 338 4.75 -26.63 -29.39
N SER A 339 4.33 -27.79 -29.89
CA SER A 339 5.19 -28.97 -30.09
C SER A 339 5.00 -29.45 -31.53
N GLY A 340 5.90 -29.06 -32.43
CA GLY A 340 5.67 -29.16 -33.87
C GLY A 340 4.49 -28.29 -34.30
N GLU A 341 3.54 -28.87 -35.04
CA GLU A 341 2.30 -28.17 -35.46
C GLU A 341 1.21 -28.15 -34.38
N ALA A 342 1.35 -28.97 -33.33
CA ALA A 342 0.34 -29.09 -32.29
C ALA A 342 0.43 -27.93 -31.28
N ILE A 343 -0.71 -27.30 -31.02
CA ILE A 343 -0.88 -26.31 -29.95
C ILE A 343 -1.19 -27.04 -28.65
N LEU A 344 -0.36 -26.82 -27.63
CA LEU A 344 -0.55 -27.41 -26.32
C LEU A 344 -1.51 -26.56 -25.49
N PRO A 345 -2.29 -27.16 -24.57
CA PRO A 345 -3.34 -26.44 -23.84
C PRO A 345 -2.81 -25.53 -22.72
N TYR A 346 -1.51 -25.21 -22.70
CA TYR A 346 -0.86 -24.43 -21.64
C TYR A 346 0.06 -23.34 -22.20
N LEU A 347 0.35 -22.35 -21.36
CA LEU A 347 1.32 -21.29 -21.65
C LEU A 347 2.73 -21.70 -21.20
N PRO A 348 3.79 -21.29 -21.91
CA PRO A 348 5.16 -21.37 -21.39
C PRO A 348 5.23 -20.72 -20.00
N THR A 349 6.03 -21.26 -19.08
CA THR A 349 6.18 -20.69 -17.73
C THR A 349 6.63 -19.22 -17.76
N SER A 350 7.42 -18.83 -18.77
CA SER A 350 7.88 -17.46 -18.98
C SER A 350 6.77 -16.46 -19.31
N ASP A 351 5.68 -16.95 -19.88
CA ASP A 351 4.57 -16.16 -20.42
C ASP A 351 3.36 -16.20 -19.47
N GLN A 352 3.47 -16.93 -18.36
CA GLN A 352 2.44 -16.97 -17.33
C GLN A 352 2.53 -15.73 -16.43
N GLY A 353 1.39 -15.16 -16.07
CA GLY A 353 1.29 -14.00 -15.20
C GLY A 353 1.90 -12.74 -15.80
N GLU A 354 1.73 -12.49 -17.10
CA GLU A 354 2.21 -11.26 -17.73
C GLU A 354 1.41 -10.01 -17.29
N LEU A 355 2.09 -8.86 -17.25
CA LEU A 355 1.47 -7.57 -16.93
C LEU A 355 0.56 -7.09 -18.08
N PRO A 356 -0.45 -6.24 -17.83
CA PRO A 356 -1.29 -5.70 -18.91
C PRO A 356 -0.49 -4.86 -19.93
N ASN A 357 0.41 -4.01 -19.43
CA ASN A 357 1.32 -3.20 -20.23
C ASN A 357 2.76 -3.43 -19.80
N VAL A 358 3.69 -3.27 -20.74
CA VAL A 358 5.13 -3.27 -20.44
C VAL A 358 5.54 -1.90 -19.91
N GLY A 359 6.67 -1.83 -19.22
CA GLY A 359 7.11 -0.59 -18.60
C GLY A 359 8.46 -0.74 -17.92
N ARG A 360 8.75 0.21 -17.02
CA ARG A 360 9.95 0.20 -16.20
C ARG A 360 9.67 0.47 -14.73
N MET A 361 10.53 -0.02 -13.85
CA MET A 361 10.51 0.22 -12.42
C MET A 361 11.90 0.61 -11.90
N TRP A 362 11.94 1.59 -11.00
CA TRP A 362 13.13 2.00 -10.27
C TRP A 362 12.84 2.12 -8.78
N SER A 363 13.78 1.63 -7.97
CA SER A 363 13.89 1.98 -6.56
C SER A 363 15.03 2.97 -6.44
N LEU A 364 14.74 4.24 -6.12
CA LEU A 364 15.80 5.23 -5.97
C LEU A 364 16.69 4.87 -4.76
N ALA A 365 17.99 5.00 -4.94
CA ALA A 365 19.00 4.57 -3.99
C ALA A 365 20.19 5.55 -3.97
N ASN A 366 21.12 5.34 -3.04
CA ASN A 366 22.32 6.17 -2.86
C ASN A 366 21.96 7.65 -2.67
N GLU A 367 22.55 8.54 -3.46
CA GLU A 367 22.32 9.99 -3.41
C GLU A 367 20.85 10.41 -3.66
N TYR A 368 20.04 9.54 -4.29
CA TYR A 368 18.61 9.77 -4.54
C TYR A 368 17.69 8.96 -3.61
N ALA A 369 18.23 8.31 -2.56
CA ALA A 369 17.43 7.55 -1.61
C ALA A 369 16.46 8.42 -0.80
N THR A 370 16.75 9.72 -0.73
CA THR A 370 15.95 10.74 -0.04
C THR A 370 15.70 11.94 -0.95
N TRP A 371 14.52 12.51 -0.89
CA TRP A 371 14.13 13.68 -1.67
C TRP A 371 13.54 14.77 -0.76
N THR A 372 14.23 15.89 -0.68
CA THR A 372 13.90 16.99 0.23
C THR A 372 12.91 17.97 -0.43
N PRO A 373 11.94 18.53 0.32
CA PRO A 373 11.00 19.52 -0.23
C PRO A 373 11.70 20.68 -0.93
N GLY A 374 11.11 21.16 -2.02
CA GLY A 374 11.61 22.26 -2.84
C GLY A 374 12.80 21.92 -3.75
N ILE A 375 13.45 20.75 -3.59
CA ILE A 375 14.55 20.34 -4.46
C ILE A 375 14.00 19.67 -5.72
N ALA A 376 14.47 20.12 -6.88
CA ALA A 376 14.12 19.53 -8.17
C ALA A 376 14.73 18.12 -8.31
N LEU A 377 13.91 17.18 -8.78
CA LEU A 377 14.27 15.82 -9.13
C LEU A 377 14.16 15.66 -10.64
N ASP A 378 15.28 15.76 -11.34
CA ASP A 378 15.36 15.51 -12.78
C ASP A 378 15.36 13.99 -13.04
N LEU A 379 14.27 13.48 -13.61
CA LEU A 379 14.11 12.06 -13.87
C LEU A 379 15.07 11.55 -14.95
N GLY A 380 15.49 12.39 -15.89
CA GLY A 380 16.38 11.99 -16.98
C GLY A 380 17.79 11.65 -16.50
N SER A 381 18.26 12.35 -15.49
CA SER A 381 19.54 12.07 -14.81
C SER A 381 19.40 10.98 -13.75
N VAL A 382 18.39 11.07 -12.89
CA VAL A 382 18.18 10.16 -11.76
C VAL A 382 17.90 8.71 -12.20
N LEU A 383 17.04 8.53 -13.21
CA LEU A 383 16.68 7.19 -13.69
C LEU A 383 17.73 6.62 -14.67
N GLY A 384 18.56 7.49 -15.24
CA GLY A 384 19.62 7.14 -16.17
C GLY A 384 19.11 6.48 -17.46
N ARG A 385 19.99 5.71 -18.12
CA ARG A 385 19.59 4.86 -19.25
C ARG A 385 18.95 3.57 -18.73
N PRO A 386 17.75 3.19 -19.19
CA PRO A 386 17.11 1.96 -18.76
C PRO A 386 17.96 0.73 -19.08
N THR A 387 18.06 -0.19 -18.12
CA THR A 387 18.67 -1.51 -18.33
C THR A 387 17.62 -2.60 -18.29
N ALA A 388 17.98 -3.84 -18.64
CA ALA A 388 17.09 -4.99 -18.49
C ALA A 388 16.60 -5.19 -17.04
N GLN A 389 17.38 -4.75 -16.04
CA GLN A 389 16.99 -4.84 -14.63
C GLN A 389 15.83 -3.91 -14.27
N ASN A 390 15.63 -2.85 -15.06
CA ASN A 390 14.55 -1.89 -14.86
C ASN A 390 13.25 -2.34 -15.54
N ASP A 391 13.19 -3.49 -16.21
CA ASP A 391 11.93 -4.03 -16.71
C ASP A 391 10.88 -4.10 -15.60
N LEU A 392 9.66 -3.64 -15.87
CA LEU A 392 8.60 -3.53 -14.85
C LEU A 392 8.23 -4.89 -14.25
N ARG A 393 8.12 -5.93 -15.07
CA ARG A 393 7.78 -7.27 -14.61
C ARG A 393 8.91 -7.82 -13.74
N LEU A 394 10.13 -7.75 -14.25
CA LEU A 394 11.32 -8.24 -13.55
C LEU A 394 11.56 -7.49 -12.24
N GLY A 395 11.31 -6.17 -12.21
CA GLY A 395 11.45 -5.33 -11.03
C GLY A 395 10.49 -5.74 -9.91
N ILE A 396 9.20 -5.93 -10.25
CA ILE A 396 8.18 -6.43 -9.31
C ILE A 396 8.54 -7.83 -8.83
N ASP A 397 8.94 -8.72 -9.75
CA ASP A 397 9.27 -10.11 -9.44
C ASP A 397 10.45 -10.17 -8.46
N LYS A 398 11.56 -9.49 -8.76
CA LYS A 398 12.75 -9.48 -7.91
C LYS A 398 12.49 -8.87 -6.53
N ARG A 399 11.85 -7.69 -6.49
CA ARG A 399 11.65 -6.95 -5.24
C ARG A 399 10.66 -7.64 -4.32
N TYR A 400 9.55 -8.13 -4.85
CA TYR A 400 8.46 -8.64 -4.03
C TYR A 400 8.32 -10.16 -4.11
N VAL A 401 8.29 -10.76 -5.29
CA VAL A 401 7.96 -12.19 -5.40
C VAL A 401 9.14 -13.08 -4.99
N ASP A 402 10.30 -12.87 -5.57
CA ASP A 402 11.49 -13.70 -5.33
C ASP A 402 12.06 -13.46 -3.93
N THR A 403 12.04 -12.22 -3.45
CA THR A 403 12.46 -11.87 -2.08
C THR A 403 11.63 -12.64 -1.03
N TYR A 404 10.31 -12.67 -1.16
CA TYR A 404 9.45 -13.38 -0.20
C TYR A 404 9.39 -14.89 -0.46
N ARG A 405 9.69 -15.36 -1.67
CA ARG A 405 9.96 -16.78 -1.93
C ARG A 405 11.23 -17.24 -1.21
N GLY A 406 12.30 -16.45 -1.22
CA GLY A 406 13.52 -16.73 -0.46
C GLY A 406 13.23 -16.79 1.04
N ARG A 407 12.54 -15.79 1.59
CA ARG A 407 12.14 -15.79 3.01
C ARG A 407 11.27 -16.98 3.41
N ALA A 408 10.37 -17.40 2.51
CA ALA A 408 9.56 -18.60 2.71
C ALA A 408 10.42 -19.87 2.78
N ALA A 409 11.40 -20.01 1.89
CA ALA A 409 12.33 -21.14 1.89
C ALA A 409 13.19 -21.19 3.16
N ASP A 410 13.58 -20.02 3.68
CA ASP A 410 14.40 -19.90 4.90
C ASP A 410 13.59 -19.91 6.21
N GLY A 411 12.26 -20.01 6.14
CA GLY A 411 11.39 -20.01 7.32
C GLY A 411 11.30 -18.68 8.07
N SER A 412 11.59 -17.55 7.41
CA SER A 412 11.68 -16.22 8.03
C SER A 412 10.46 -15.32 7.83
N LEU A 413 9.36 -15.85 7.28
CA LEU A 413 8.13 -15.08 6.99
C LEU A 413 7.46 -14.44 8.21
N ASP A 414 7.64 -15.02 9.40
CA ASP A 414 7.01 -14.52 10.63
C ASP A 414 7.69 -13.27 11.21
N GLN A 415 8.89 -12.91 10.72
CA GLN A 415 9.62 -11.72 11.18
C GLN A 415 9.23 -10.47 10.39
N LEU A 416 8.22 -9.74 10.86
CA LEU A 416 7.80 -8.49 10.25
C LEU A 416 8.67 -7.31 10.70
N THR A 417 9.86 -7.18 10.11
CA THR A 417 10.71 -5.99 10.28
C THR A 417 10.05 -4.75 9.68
N ARG A 418 10.49 -3.54 10.08
CA ARG A 418 9.97 -2.29 9.51
C ARG A 418 10.16 -2.22 7.98
N ALA A 419 11.29 -2.72 7.46
CA ALA A 419 11.52 -2.81 6.02
C ALA A 419 10.52 -3.76 5.34
N ALA A 420 10.31 -4.96 5.90
CA ALA A 420 9.33 -5.91 5.40
C ALA A 420 7.89 -5.36 5.44
N ALA A 421 7.56 -4.56 6.45
CA ALA A 421 6.28 -3.90 6.56
C ALA A 421 6.08 -2.84 5.46
N ARG A 422 7.14 -2.09 5.09
CA ARG A 422 7.10 -1.17 3.93
C ARG A 422 6.86 -1.93 2.62
N ASP A 423 7.56 -3.05 2.41
CA ASP A 423 7.33 -3.90 1.24
C ASP A 423 5.87 -4.36 1.17
N TYR A 424 5.27 -4.78 2.30
CA TYR A 424 3.85 -5.16 2.33
C TYR A 424 2.91 -4.00 1.97
N LEU A 425 3.18 -2.79 2.46
CA LEU A 425 2.40 -1.59 2.13
C LEU A 425 2.52 -1.19 0.65
N GLU A 426 3.71 -1.35 0.05
CA GLU A 426 3.92 -1.22 -1.40
C GLU A 426 3.14 -2.30 -2.17
N MET A 427 3.26 -3.57 -1.76
CA MET A 427 2.57 -4.69 -2.39
C MET A 427 1.04 -4.55 -2.32
N LEU A 428 0.49 -3.98 -1.26
CA LEU A 428 -0.93 -3.65 -1.18
C LEU A 428 -1.35 -2.59 -2.20
N SER A 429 -0.44 -1.67 -2.56
CA SER A 429 -0.67 -0.66 -3.60
C SER A 429 -0.66 -1.24 -5.02
N ILE A 430 -0.05 -2.40 -5.24
CA ILE A 430 0.04 -3.05 -6.56
C ILE A 430 -0.39 -4.52 -6.52
N TYR A 431 -1.35 -4.85 -5.65
CA TYR A 431 -1.66 -6.24 -5.31
C TYR A 431 -2.00 -7.12 -6.51
N GLN A 432 -2.79 -6.61 -7.46
CA GLN A 432 -3.16 -7.37 -8.66
C GLN A 432 -2.04 -7.42 -9.70
N MET A 433 -0.90 -6.75 -9.47
CA MET A 433 0.31 -6.82 -10.28
C MET A 433 1.38 -7.74 -9.68
N LEU A 434 1.12 -8.33 -8.51
CA LEU A 434 1.98 -9.41 -7.99
C LEU A 434 1.80 -10.66 -8.85
N THR A 435 2.89 -11.39 -9.06
CA THR A 435 2.88 -12.57 -9.93
C THR A 435 1.97 -13.64 -9.35
N PRO A 436 0.96 -14.10 -10.10
CA PRO A 436 0.15 -15.22 -9.66
C PRO A 436 1.00 -16.50 -9.61
N PRO A 437 0.64 -17.48 -8.76
CA PRO A 437 1.24 -18.80 -8.83
C PRO A 437 1.09 -19.41 -10.23
N ALA A 438 2.20 -19.83 -10.83
CA ALA A 438 2.18 -20.55 -12.09
C ALA A 438 1.34 -21.84 -11.96
N TYR A 439 0.43 -22.07 -12.90
CA TYR A 439 -0.50 -23.20 -12.88
C TYR A 439 0.03 -24.41 -13.67
N PHE A 440 1.09 -24.23 -14.47
CA PHE A 440 1.72 -25.27 -15.27
C PHE A 440 3.24 -25.16 -15.27
N GLN A 441 3.92 -26.31 -15.27
CA GLN A 441 5.38 -26.43 -15.33
C GLN A 441 5.84 -27.40 -16.41
N THR A 442 6.96 -27.06 -17.05
CA THR A 442 7.71 -28.01 -17.88
C THR A 442 8.57 -28.92 -16.99
N GLN A 443 8.76 -30.18 -17.40
CA GLN A 443 9.63 -31.14 -16.71
C GLN A 443 11.02 -30.52 -16.54
N ASN A 444 11.51 -30.40 -15.30
CA ASN A 444 12.80 -29.83 -14.80
C ASN A 444 12.69 -28.55 -13.95
N GLN A 445 11.51 -28.00 -13.72
CA GLN A 445 11.32 -26.92 -12.74
C GLN A 445 10.58 -27.46 -11.51
N THR A 446 11.05 -27.10 -10.31
CA THR A 446 10.33 -27.33 -9.05
C THR A 446 9.71 -26.00 -8.63
N LEU A 447 8.40 -25.82 -8.81
CA LEU A 447 7.73 -24.64 -8.24
C LEU A 447 7.63 -24.79 -6.73
N SER A 448 8.20 -23.81 -6.03
CA SER A 448 7.76 -23.39 -4.70
C SER A 448 6.88 -22.16 -4.87
N PRO A 449 5.60 -22.30 -5.28
CA PRO A 449 4.75 -21.15 -5.51
C PRO A 449 4.45 -20.48 -4.18
N VAL A 450 4.65 -19.17 -4.14
CA VAL A 450 4.22 -18.31 -3.04
C VAL A 450 2.91 -17.69 -3.45
N ARG A 451 1.92 -17.77 -2.56
CA ARG A 451 0.66 -17.06 -2.72
C ARG A 451 0.67 -15.83 -1.82
N PHE A 452 0.31 -14.68 -2.38
CA PHE A 452 0.00 -13.49 -1.59
C PHE A 452 -1.50 -13.43 -1.30
N SER A 453 -1.85 -13.06 -0.09
CA SER A 453 -3.24 -12.85 0.34
C SER A 453 -3.38 -11.53 1.09
N ARG A 454 -4.60 -10.96 1.08
CA ARG A 454 -4.97 -9.80 1.88
C ARG A 454 -6.41 -9.94 2.32
N ASP A 455 -6.68 -9.56 3.57
CA ASP A 455 -8.03 -9.59 4.14
C ASP A 455 -8.67 -8.19 4.15
N THR A 456 -7.85 -7.13 4.11
CA THR A 456 -8.29 -5.73 4.09
C THR A 456 -7.51 -4.92 3.03
N ALA A 457 -7.67 -3.59 3.03
CA ALA A 457 -6.93 -2.65 2.21
C ALA A 457 -7.13 -2.84 0.69
N ARG A 458 -8.29 -3.36 0.27
CA ARG A 458 -8.62 -3.55 -1.15
C ARG A 458 -8.53 -2.26 -1.96
N ARG A 459 -8.94 -1.15 -1.34
CA ARG A 459 -9.04 0.18 -1.95
C ARG A 459 -7.69 0.85 -2.21
N LEU A 460 -6.61 0.34 -1.60
CA LEU A 460 -5.27 0.83 -1.85
C LEU A 460 -4.74 0.43 -3.23
N ASP A 461 -5.36 -0.53 -3.90
CA ASP A 461 -4.83 -1.12 -5.11
C ASP A 461 -4.87 -0.16 -6.32
N LEU A 462 -3.70 0.22 -6.83
CA LEU A 462 -3.50 1.06 -8.00
C LEU A 462 -3.36 0.25 -9.30
N SER A 463 -3.49 -1.07 -9.26
CA SER A 463 -3.24 -1.95 -10.42
C SER A 463 -4.06 -1.60 -11.68
N THR A 464 -5.19 -0.92 -11.55
CA THR A 464 -5.94 -0.39 -12.71
C THR A 464 -5.13 0.58 -13.57
N TRP A 465 -4.22 1.34 -12.98
CA TRP A 465 -3.32 2.25 -13.69
C TRP A 465 -2.29 1.52 -14.57
N PHE A 466 -1.98 0.25 -14.29
CA PHE A 466 -1.06 -0.55 -15.11
C PHE A 466 -1.66 -0.96 -16.47
N SER A 467 -2.92 -0.62 -16.74
CA SER A 467 -3.57 -0.80 -18.04
C SER A 467 -3.52 0.45 -18.94
N THR A 468 -2.98 1.55 -18.42
CA THR A 468 -2.97 2.87 -19.07
C THR A 468 -1.60 3.51 -18.92
N PRO A 469 -1.10 4.25 -19.94
CA PRO A 469 0.18 4.93 -19.82
C PRO A 469 0.19 5.93 -18.67
N CYS A 470 1.13 5.76 -17.74
CA CYS A 470 1.26 6.64 -16.59
C CYS A 470 2.63 6.53 -15.93
N VAL A 471 2.93 7.51 -15.10
CA VAL A 471 4.00 7.45 -14.11
C VAL A 471 3.36 7.37 -12.73
N ILE A 472 3.83 6.45 -11.90
CA ILE A 472 3.42 6.32 -10.50
C ILE A 472 4.67 6.49 -9.65
N VAL A 473 4.63 7.44 -8.71
CA VAL A 473 5.65 7.63 -7.68
C VAL A 473 5.05 7.23 -6.34
N ILE A 474 5.66 6.26 -5.66
CA ILE A 474 5.32 5.87 -4.29
C ILE A 474 6.50 6.25 -3.40
N ALA A 475 6.25 7.06 -2.38
CA ALA A 475 7.29 7.53 -1.47
C ALA A 475 6.79 7.60 -0.02
N TYR A 476 7.72 7.57 0.92
CA TYR A 476 7.44 7.49 2.36
C TYR A 476 7.85 8.78 3.06
N LEU A 477 6.90 9.34 3.79
CA LEU A 477 7.10 10.46 4.69
C LEU A 477 6.97 9.94 6.13
N GLU A 478 8.11 9.76 6.80
CA GLU A 478 8.20 9.17 8.14
C GLU A 478 8.08 10.25 9.23
N ASN A 479 7.46 9.90 10.35
CA ASN A 479 7.24 10.77 11.51
C ASN A 479 6.55 12.10 11.14
N SER A 480 5.68 12.08 10.13
CA SER A 480 4.92 13.25 9.70
C SER A 480 3.64 13.40 10.49
N ALA A 481 3.12 14.62 10.58
CA ALA A 481 1.72 14.82 10.95
C ALA A 481 0.79 14.19 9.91
N SER A 482 -0.30 13.58 10.37
CA SER A 482 -1.33 13.06 9.48
C SER A 482 -1.92 14.18 8.64
N PRO A 483 -2.11 13.98 7.32
CA PRO A 483 -2.83 14.93 6.48
C PRO A 483 -4.32 15.01 6.83
N LEU A 484 -4.87 14.04 7.60
CA LEU A 484 -6.27 14.04 8.03
C LEU A 484 -6.54 15.05 9.16
N PRO A 485 -7.66 15.79 9.12
CA PRO A 485 -8.00 16.80 10.11
C PRO A 485 -8.85 16.12 11.19
N VAL A 486 -8.20 15.27 11.99
CA VAL A 486 -8.90 14.52 13.04
C VAL A 486 -9.17 15.45 14.23
N LEU A 487 -10.41 15.45 14.72
CA LEU A 487 -10.81 16.12 15.95
C LEU A 487 -11.17 15.08 17.03
N ILE A 488 -10.65 15.29 18.24
CA ILE A 488 -11.01 14.53 19.44
C ILE A 488 -11.52 15.53 20.48
N ASP A 489 -12.73 15.34 21.00
CA ASP A 489 -13.40 16.32 21.87
C ASP A 489 -13.48 17.72 21.22
N GLY A 490 -13.70 17.76 19.90
CA GLY A 490 -13.81 18.99 19.12
C GLY A 490 -12.49 19.77 18.95
N ARG A 491 -11.34 19.16 19.26
CA ARG A 491 -10.02 19.79 19.14
C ARG A 491 -9.04 18.90 18.36
N PRO A 492 -8.10 19.48 17.60
CA PRO A 492 -7.00 18.71 17.03
C PRO A 492 -6.19 18.00 18.14
N PRO A 493 -5.66 16.80 17.87
CA PRO A 493 -4.79 16.10 18.81
C PRO A 493 -3.52 16.92 19.09
N VAL A 494 -3.03 16.86 20.33
CA VAL A 494 -1.82 17.59 20.73
C VAL A 494 -0.57 17.03 20.06
N ARG A 495 -0.54 15.71 19.85
CA ARG A 495 0.50 15.01 19.08
C ARG A 495 -0.13 14.19 17.98
N ASN A 496 0.42 14.32 16.78
CA ASN A 496 -0.03 13.65 15.57
C ASN A 496 1.21 13.30 14.76
N GLU A 497 1.67 12.06 14.85
CA GLU A 497 2.89 11.61 14.18
C GLU A 497 2.70 10.17 13.67
N GLY A 498 3.21 9.88 12.49
CA GLY A 498 3.10 8.53 11.93
C GLY A 498 3.76 8.41 10.58
N LEU A 499 3.26 7.46 9.79
CA LEU A 499 3.73 7.23 8.43
C LEU A 499 2.68 7.74 7.43
N THR A 500 3.11 8.60 6.51
CA THR A 500 2.35 8.93 5.30
C THR A 500 3.02 8.34 4.07
N ILE A 501 2.30 7.54 3.31
CA ILE A 501 2.72 6.96 2.04
C ILE A 501 2.09 7.80 0.94
N VAL A 502 2.91 8.58 0.27
CA VAL A 502 2.46 9.46 -0.82
C VAL A 502 2.50 8.67 -2.12
N ARG A 503 1.36 8.64 -2.81
CA ARG A 503 1.21 7.99 -4.10
C ARG A 503 0.74 9.02 -5.11
N TRP A 504 1.68 9.40 -5.96
CA TRP A 504 1.45 10.38 -7.00
C TRP A 504 1.33 9.67 -8.33
N ILE A 505 0.24 9.92 -9.05
CA ILE A 505 -0.06 9.31 -10.34
C ILE A 505 -0.15 10.41 -11.39
N TYR A 506 0.64 10.29 -12.44
CA TYR A 506 0.64 11.18 -13.59
C TYR A 506 0.25 10.41 -14.85
N PRO A 507 -0.99 10.57 -15.35
CA PRO A 507 -1.40 9.99 -16.62
C PRO A 507 -0.54 10.55 -17.76
N LEU A 508 0.01 9.67 -18.59
CA LEU A 508 0.78 10.08 -19.76
C LEU A 508 -0.15 10.16 -20.98
N PRO A 509 0.07 11.12 -21.90
CA PRO A 509 -0.74 11.23 -23.09
C PRO A 509 -0.60 9.97 -23.95
N VAL A 510 -1.73 9.43 -24.38
CA VAL A 510 -1.80 8.31 -25.32
C VAL A 510 -1.95 8.88 -26.73
N ASP A 511 -0.93 8.73 -27.57
CA ASP A 511 -1.05 9.00 -29.01
C ASP A 511 -1.87 7.88 -29.65
N PRO A 512 -3.06 8.11 -30.24
CA PRO A 512 -3.87 7.07 -30.87
C PRO A 512 -3.18 6.27 -31.98
N GLU A 513 -2.16 6.83 -32.63
CA GLU A 513 -1.42 6.18 -33.72
C GLU A 513 -0.36 5.20 -33.21
N VAL A 514 0.20 5.47 -32.03
CA VAL A 514 1.19 4.64 -31.32
C VAL A 514 0.52 3.84 -30.18
N ALA A 515 -0.73 4.17 -29.87
CA ALA A 515 -1.50 3.58 -28.80
C ALA A 515 -1.60 2.08 -29.02
N PHE A 516 -1.00 1.32 -28.12
CA PHE A 516 -1.19 -0.12 -28.07
C PHE A 516 -0.63 -0.87 -29.27
N THR A 517 0.42 -0.33 -29.89
CA THR A 517 1.34 -1.16 -30.67
C THR A 517 1.75 -2.36 -29.82
N ARG A 518 1.69 -3.55 -30.43
CA ARG A 518 2.19 -4.75 -29.79
C ARG A 518 3.67 -4.52 -29.51
N ALA A 519 4.13 -4.88 -28.31
CA ALA A 519 5.55 -5.08 -28.12
C ALA A 519 5.95 -6.18 -29.12
N GLU A 520 6.55 -5.78 -30.24
CA GLU A 520 7.17 -6.72 -31.16
C GLU A 520 8.29 -7.36 -30.37
N THR A 521 8.14 -8.64 -30.06
CA THR A 521 9.25 -9.46 -29.62
C THR A 521 10.27 -9.42 -30.74
N GLU A 522 11.37 -8.69 -30.55
CA GLU A 522 12.66 -8.97 -31.18
C GLU A 522 12.99 -10.44 -30.87
N ASN A 523 12.47 -11.33 -31.70
CA ASN A 523 12.88 -12.70 -31.92
C ASN A 523 12.19 -13.14 -33.22
N ALA A 524 12.43 -12.36 -34.28
CA ALA A 524 12.58 -12.93 -35.60
C ALA A 524 14.06 -13.36 -35.69
N GLY A 525 14.31 -14.57 -35.17
CA GLY A 525 15.60 -15.26 -35.15
C GLY A 525 15.35 -16.74 -34.99
#